data_AF-A0A3D3TEN7-F1
#
_entry.id   AF-A0A3D3TEN7-F1
#
_cell.length_a   1.000
_cell.length_b   1.000
_cell.length_c   1.000
_cell.angle_alpha   90.00
_cell.angle_beta   90.00
_cell.angle_gamma   90.00
#
_symmetry.space_group_name_H-M   'P 1'
#
loop_
_entity.id
_entity.type
_entity.pdbx_description
1 polymer ?
#
loop_
_entity_poly.entity_id
_entity_poly.type
_entity_poly.pdbx_seq_one_letter_code
_entity_poly.pdbx_strand_id
1 'polypeptide(L)'
;MRKLTASFAFIAIIIFLASCNDGVSYAERLEREKKRVKQFLNEQNIEVLDTYPKNGVFKSNQYYLDESGVYINVVDSGNGKRASSRSQVYFRFSEVIELPTSESDTIRLWQSSPGLQPFEFLYLIPTSYTDPYSQGPTYAYLSEGVTIPLKHVGENAIVNILVPFKAGSAYQSSAFSTLFYKRLKYTTIINAE
;
A
#
# COMPACT_ATOMS: atom_id res chain seq x y z
N MET A 1 -12.81 60.11 -52.92
CA MET A 1 -12.93 58.64 -52.96
C MET A 1 -11.79 58.03 -52.14
N ARG A 2 -12.17 57.29 -51.09
CA ARG A 2 -11.46 56.35 -50.19
C ARG A 2 -9.96 56.54 -49.90
N LYS A 3 -9.66 56.91 -48.65
CA LYS A 3 -8.38 56.69 -47.95
C LYS A 3 -8.25 55.20 -47.64
N LEU A 4 -7.13 54.58 -48.01
CA LEU A 4 -6.74 53.22 -47.62
C LEU A 4 -5.35 53.29 -46.97
N THR A 5 -5.31 53.66 -45.70
CA THR A 5 -4.14 53.43 -44.86
C THR A 5 -4.19 51.98 -44.39
N ALA A 6 -3.46 51.11 -45.09
CA ALA A 6 -3.25 49.73 -44.66
C ALA A 6 -2.31 49.73 -43.44
N SER A 7 -2.90 49.80 -42.24
CA SER A 7 -2.17 49.54 -41.01
C SER A 7 -2.07 48.02 -40.87
N PHE A 8 -0.89 47.47 -41.15
CA PHE A 8 -0.60 46.04 -41.04
C PHE A 8 -0.43 45.70 -39.55
N ALA A 9 -1.54 45.52 -38.84
CA ALA A 9 -1.53 45.04 -37.46
C ALA A 9 -1.20 43.53 -37.48
N PHE A 10 0.07 43.20 -37.28
CA PHE A 10 0.54 41.82 -37.10
C PHE A 10 0.12 41.36 -35.71
N ILE A 11 -1.11 40.85 -35.58
CA ILE A 11 -1.56 40.16 -34.37
C ILE A 11 -0.89 38.78 -34.38
N ALA A 12 0.27 38.69 -33.73
CA ALA A 12 0.85 37.40 -33.37
C ALA A 12 -0.03 36.79 -32.26
N ILE A 13 -0.96 35.93 -32.66
CA ILE A 13 -1.67 35.06 -31.73
C ILE A 13 -0.64 34.04 -31.23
N ILE A 14 -0.01 34.33 -30.08
CA ILE A 14 0.72 33.32 -29.32
C ILE A 14 -0.34 32.41 -28.72
N ILE A 15 -0.65 31.32 -29.43
CA ILE A 15 -1.34 30.19 -28.85
C ILE A 15 -0.33 29.58 -27.88
N PHE A 16 -0.41 29.96 -26.61
CA PHE A 16 0.14 29.13 -25.54
C PHE A 16 -0.66 27.83 -25.57
N LEU A 17 -0.19 26.87 -26.35
CA LEU A 17 -0.47 25.47 -26.09
C LEU A 17 0.20 25.21 -24.74
N ALA A 18 -0.53 25.47 -23.65
CA ALA A 18 -0.28 24.79 -22.40
C ALA A 18 -0.44 23.31 -22.76
N SER A 19 0.67 22.68 -23.10
CA SER A 19 0.77 21.24 -23.16
C SER A 19 0.23 20.77 -21.83
N CYS A 20 -0.95 20.14 -21.84
CA CYS A 20 -1.45 19.38 -20.72
C CYS A 20 -0.33 18.42 -20.33
N ASN A 21 0.44 18.77 -19.31
CA ASN A 21 1.39 17.86 -18.72
C ASN A 21 0.55 16.91 -17.85
N ASP A 22 -0.15 15.98 -18.51
CA ASP A 22 -1.07 15.04 -17.87
C ASP A 22 -0.32 14.00 -17.01
N GLY A 23 1.01 14.07 -16.95
CA GLY A 23 1.85 13.24 -16.10
C GLY A 23 2.05 13.84 -14.72
N VAL A 24 1.20 13.47 -13.76
CA VAL A 24 1.48 13.68 -12.32
C VAL A 24 2.83 13.06 -11.97
N SER A 25 3.75 13.85 -11.42
CA SER A 25 5.10 13.39 -11.11
C SER A 25 5.11 12.37 -9.96
N TYR A 26 6.15 11.54 -9.87
CA TYR A 26 6.28 10.58 -8.75
C TYR A 26 6.29 11.27 -7.38
N ALA A 27 6.96 12.42 -7.26
CA ALA A 27 6.97 13.21 -6.03
C ALA A 27 5.56 13.72 -5.67
N GLU A 28 4.80 14.18 -6.65
CA GLU A 28 3.39 14.57 -6.43
C GLU A 28 2.53 13.37 -6.00
N ARG A 29 2.77 12.17 -6.55
CA ARG A 29 2.08 10.94 -6.16
C ARG A 29 2.38 10.56 -4.71
N LEU A 30 3.62 10.70 -4.27
CA LEU A 30 4.01 10.52 -2.86
C LEU A 30 3.30 11.52 -1.93
N GLU A 31 3.27 12.80 -2.28
CA GLU A 31 2.59 13.81 -1.46
C GLU A 31 1.07 13.59 -1.41
N ARG A 32 0.47 13.15 -2.52
CA ARG A 32 -0.94 12.76 -2.58
C ARG A 32 -1.21 11.56 -1.67
N GLU A 33 -0.40 10.51 -1.72
CA GLU A 33 -0.53 9.35 -0.83
C GLU A 33 -0.40 9.76 0.65
N LYS A 34 0.60 10.57 1.01
CA LYS A 34 0.78 11.06 2.38
C LYS A 34 -0.45 11.80 2.91
N LYS A 35 -1.01 12.73 2.13
CA LYS A 35 -2.22 13.48 2.51
C LYS A 35 -3.39 12.53 2.77
N ARG A 36 -3.48 11.47 1.99
CA ARG A 36 -4.57 10.51 1.96
C ARG A 36 -4.51 9.51 3.10
N VAL A 37 -3.33 8.98 3.35
CA VAL A 37 -3.01 8.20 4.55
C VAL A 37 -3.35 9.03 5.78
N LYS A 38 -2.89 10.29 5.86
CA LYS A 38 -3.24 11.18 6.98
C LYS A 38 -4.74 11.36 7.17
N GLN A 39 -5.50 11.54 6.08
CA GLN A 39 -6.95 11.64 6.14
C GLN A 39 -7.58 10.35 6.68
N PHE A 40 -7.18 9.19 6.15
CA PHE A 40 -7.67 7.90 6.62
C PHE A 40 -7.38 7.66 8.10
N LEU A 41 -6.16 7.95 8.56
CA LEU A 41 -5.77 7.82 9.97
C LEU A 41 -6.67 8.70 10.86
N ASN A 42 -6.94 9.94 10.45
CA ASN A 42 -7.84 10.84 11.18
C ASN A 42 -9.29 10.33 11.20
N GLU A 43 -9.83 9.91 10.06
CA GLU A 43 -11.20 9.38 9.93
C GLU A 43 -11.43 8.12 10.76
N GLN A 44 -10.40 7.27 10.86
CA GLN A 44 -10.43 6.04 11.67
C GLN A 44 -10.01 6.27 13.13
N ASN A 45 -9.72 7.52 13.53
CA ASN A 45 -9.21 7.88 14.85
C ASN A 45 -7.99 7.04 15.28
N ILE A 46 -7.06 6.84 14.34
CA ILE A 46 -5.85 6.05 14.55
C ILE A 46 -4.80 6.89 15.29
N GLU A 47 -4.31 6.34 16.39
CA GLU A 47 -3.15 6.81 17.12
C GLU A 47 -1.89 6.16 16.52
N VAL A 48 -1.02 6.98 15.91
CA VAL A 48 0.25 6.49 15.35
C VAL A 48 1.31 6.41 16.45
N LEU A 49 1.99 5.28 16.54
CA LEU A 49 3.11 5.04 17.44
C LEU A 49 4.42 5.06 16.65
N ASP A 50 5.38 5.86 17.10
CA ASP A 50 6.73 5.89 16.50
C ASP A 50 7.62 4.74 16.99
N THR A 51 7.20 4.02 18.04
CA THR A 51 7.92 2.88 18.60
C THR A 51 6.99 1.70 18.79
N TYR A 52 7.47 0.51 18.47
CA TYR A 52 6.73 -0.72 18.69
C TYR A 52 6.56 -0.96 20.21
N PRO A 53 5.34 -1.22 20.72
CA PRO A 53 5.11 -1.50 22.14
C PRO A 53 5.98 -2.65 22.65
N LYS A 54 6.76 -2.41 23.71
CA LYS A 54 7.72 -3.41 24.24
C LYS A 54 7.06 -4.73 24.66
N ASN A 55 5.82 -4.67 25.12
CA ASN A 55 5.03 -5.85 25.50
C ASN A 55 4.25 -6.46 24.32
N GLY A 56 4.34 -5.87 23.12
CA GLY A 56 3.61 -6.30 21.93
C GLY A 56 2.09 -6.11 21.99
N VAL A 57 1.58 -5.34 22.96
CA VAL A 57 0.14 -5.10 23.14
C VAL A 57 -0.25 -3.76 22.54
N PHE A 58 -1.25 -3.78 21.66
CA PHE A 58 -1.82 -2.60 21.01
C PHE A 58 -3.26 -2.39 21.47
N LYS A 59 -3.68 -1.13 21.58
CA LYS A 59 -5.12 -0.81 21.50
C LYS A 59 -5.59 -1.00 20.06
N SER A 60 -6.90 -1.16 19.86
CA SER A 60 -7.49 -1.38 18.54
C SER A 60 -7.25 -0.25 17.53
N ASN A 61 -7.04 0.98 18.00
CA ASN A 61 -6.77 2.15 17.17
C ASN A 61 -5.29 2.57 17.19
N GLN A 62 -4.39 1.81 17.82
CA GLN A 62 -2.96 2.13 17.85
C GLN A 62 -2.21 1.42 16.72
N TYR A 63 -1.44 2.15 15.94
CA TYR A 63 -0.68 1.60 14.82
C TYR A 63 0.77 2.05 14.88
N TYR A 64 1.70 1.11 14.90
CA TYR A 64 3.13 1.38 14.79
C TYR A 64 3.51 1.71 13.35
N LEU A 65 4.22 2.81 13.13
CA LEU A 65 4.77 3.17 11.82
C LEU A 65 6.19 2.58 11.65
N ASP A 66 6.33 1.56 10.81
CA ASP A 66 7.62 0.97 10.46
C ASP A 66 8.39 1.87 9.47
N GLU A 67 9.72 1.73 9.42
CA GLU A 67 10.61 2.47 8.52
C GLU A 67 10.26 2.32 7.02
N SER A 68 9.61 1.20 6.64
CA SER A 68 9.07 0.99 5.29
C SER A 68 7.85 1.87 4.95
N GLY A 69 7.29 2.58 5.93
CA GLY A 69 6.06 3.35 5.81
C GLY A 69 4.77 2.54 6.06
N VAL A 70 4.90 1.25 6.40
CA VAL A 70 3.76 0.38 6.74
C VAL A 70 3.29 0.69 8.16
N TYR A 71 1.98 0.91 8.32
CA TYR A 71 1.34 1.05 9.63
C TYR A 71 0.86 -0.31 10.10
N ILE A 72 1.18 -0.69 11.33
CA ILE A 72 0.98 -2.04 11.86
C ILE A 72 0.20 -1.97 13.17
N ASN A 73 -0.94 -2.65 13.22
CA ASN A 73 -1.65 -2.97 14.44
C ASN A 73 -1.64 -4.48 14.64
N VAL A 74 -1.11 -4.94 15.77
CA VAL A 74 -1.14 -6.37 16.13
C VAL A 74 -2.39 -6.67 16.93
N VAL A 75 -3.28 -7.49 16.36
CA VAL A 75 -4.50 -7.97 17.02
C VAL A 75 -4.18 -9.21 17.87
N ASP A 76 -3.34 -10.09 17.33
CA ASP A 76 -2.83 -11.29 18.00
C ASP A 76 -1.39 -11.53 17.53
N SER A 77 -0.45 -11.70 18.46
CA SER A 77 0.97 -11.95 18.14
C SER A 77 1.24 -13.38 17.66
N GLY A 78 0.24 -14.26 17.72
CA GLY A 78 0.35 -15.66 17.34
C GLY A 78 0.98 -16.52 18.44
N ASN A 79 1.49 -17.68 18.04
CA ASN A 79 2.01 -18.70 18.96
C ASN A 79 3.51 -18.55 19.32
N GLY A 80 4.15 -17.45 18.88
CA GLY A 80 5.57 -17.19 19.13
C GLY A 80 6.56 -17.90 18.20
N LYS A 81 6.11 -18.79 17.30
CA LYS A 81 6.96 -19.39 16.27
C LYS A 81 7.32 -18.33 15.22
N ARG A 82 8.54 -17.82 15.26
CA ARG A 82 9.03 -16.75 14.38
C ARG A 82 9.57 -17.32 13.07
N ALA A 83 9.34 -16.60 11.97
CA ALA A 83 10.01 -16.86 10.70
C ALA A 83 11.49 -16.47 10.80
N SER A 84 12.37 -17.34 10.30
CA SER A 84 13.76 -17.05 9.99
C SER A 84 13.96 -16.82 8.49
N SER A 85 15.16 -16.35 8.09
CA SER A 85 15.51 -16.22 6.67
C SER A 85 15.17 -17.50 5.90
N ARG A 86 14.56 -17.37 4.71
CA ARG A 86 14.10 -18.47 3.85
C ARG A 86 12.95 -19.33 4.40
N SER A 87 12.32 -18.92 5.50
CA SER A 87 11.09 -19.60 5.94
C SER A 87 10.01 -19.46 4.89
N GLN A 88 9.32 -20.56 4.59
CA GLN A 88 8.12 -20.55 3.75
C GLN A 88 6.95 -20.07 4.61
N VAL A 89 6.35 -18.93 4.24
CA VAL A 89 5.29 -18.29 5.00
C VAL A 89 4.01 -18.26 4.18
N TYR A 90 2.93 -18.66 4.83
CA TYR A 90 1.59 -18.61 4.29
C TYR A 90 0.77 -17.54 4.99
N PHE A 91 0.03 -16.72 4.24
CA PHE A 91 -0.92 -15.78 4.83
C PHE A 91 -2.26 -15.74 4.10
N ARG A 92 -3.27 -15.27 4.82
CA ARG A 92 -4.60 -14.93 4.32
C ARG A 92 -5.01 -13.58 4.86
N PHE A 93 -6.02 -12.96 4.28
CA PHE A 93 -6.68 -11.79 4.85
C PHE A 93 -8.20 -11.99 4.83
N SER A 94 -8.93 -11.25 5.64
CA SER A 94 -10.41 -11.28 5.59
C SER A 94 -10.92 -10.24 4.61
N GLU A 95 -10.40 -9.01 4.70
CA GLU A 95 -10.81 -7.89 3.85
C GLU A 95 -9.59 -7.06 3.46
N VAL A 96 -9.61 -6.50 2.26
CA VAL A 96 -8.68 -5.47 1.80
C VAL A 96 -9.50 -4.28 1.33
N ILE A 97 -9.16 -3.11 1.86
CA ILE A 97 -9.75 -1.84 1.46
C ILE A 97 -8.68 -1.09 0.68
N GLU A 98 -8.97 -0.83 -0.59
CA GLU A 98 -8.23 0.16 -1.35
C GLU A 98 -8.70 1.53 -0.91
N LEU A 99 -7.78 2.33 -0.36
CA LEU A 99 -8.09 3.73 -0.15
C LEU A 99 -8.34 4.34 -1.53
N PRO A 100 -9.34 5.22 -1.70
CA PRO A 100 -9.55 5.93 -2.97
C PRO A 100 -8.25 6.59 -3.53
N THR A 101 -8.31 7.30 -4.65
CA THR A 101 -7.17 8.07 -5.19
C THR A 101 -7.55 9.54 -5.37
N SER A 102 -6.63 10.38 -5.84
CA SER A 102 -6.99 11.73 -6.29
C SER A 102 -7.87 11.74 -7.54
N GLU A 103 -7.91 10.62 -8.25
CA GLU A 103 -8.59 10.43 -9.53
C GLU A 103 -9.92 9.67 -9.36
N SER A 104 -10.17 9.11 -8.17
CA SER A 104 -11.39 8.37 -7.83
C SER A 104 -11.66 8.44 -6.33
N ASP A 105 -12.86 8.85 -5.95
CA ASP A 105 -13.35 8.82 -4.56
C ASP A 105 -13.91 7.45 -4.15
N THR A 106 -13.81 6.45 -5.04
CA THR A 106 -14.37 5.12 -4.81
C THR A 106 -13.51 4.33 -3.83
N ILE A 107 -14.13 3.90 -2.73
CA ILE A 107 -13.56 2.88 -1.84
C ILE A 107 -13.80 1.52 -2.49
N ARG A 108 -12.74 0.74 -2.74
CA ARG A 108 -12.89 -0.65 -3.22
C ARG A 108 -12.62 -1.61 -2.08
N LEU A 109 -13.57 -2.51 -1.86
CA LEU A 109 -13.49 -3.51 -0.80
C LEU A 109 -13.48 -4.91 -1.42
N TRP A 110 -12.46 -5.67 -1.06
CA TRP A 110 -12.29 -7.05 -1.48
C TRP A 110 -12.35 -7.94 -0.25
N GLN A 111 -13.30 -8.86 -0.21
CA GLN A 111 -13.36 -9.88 0.82
C GLN A 111 -12.76 -11.18 0.29
N SER A 112 -12.00 -11.87 1.14
CA SER A 112 -11.48 -13.19 0.76
C SER A 112 -12.64 -14.16 0.55
N SER A 113 -12.67 -14.83 -0.60
CA SER A 113 -13.64 -15.87 -0.90
C SER A 113 -13.16 -17.21 -0.33
N PRO A 114 -14.08 -18.15 0.02
CA PRO A 114 -13.70 -19.46 0.55
C PRO A 114 -12.72 -20.26 -0.33
N GLY A 115 -12.72 -20.02 -1.65
CA GLY A 115 -11.85 -20.69 -2.62
C GLY A 115 -10.48 -20.05 -2.81
N LEU A 116 -10.20 -18.89 -2.21
CA LEU A 116 -8.89 -18.24 -2.32
C LEU A 116 -7.84 -19.06 -1.57
N GLN A 117 -6.83 -19.52 -2.31
CA GLN A 117 -5.68 -20.20 -1.72
C GLN A 117 -4.87 -19.22 -0.86
N PRO A 118 -4.19 -19.69 0.20
CA PRO A 118 -3.28 -18.83 0.94
C PRO A 118 -2.19 -18.31 0.02
N PHE A 119 -1.75 -17.07 0.26
CA PHE A 119 -0.56 -16.53 -0.38
C PHE A 119 0.67 -17.16 0.24
N GLU A 120 1.70 -17.37 -0.57
CA GLU A 120 2.96 -17.99 -0.15
C GLU A 120 4.13 -17.09 -0.55
N PHE A 121 5.14 -17.00 0.32
CA PHE A 121 6.43 -16.38 0.01
C PHE A 121 7.56 -16.95 0.86
N LEU A 122 8.81 -16.64 0.49
CA LEU A 122 10.00 -16.94 1.27
C LEU A 122 10.44 -15.69 2.05
N TYR A 123 10.45 -15.78 3.38
CA TYR A 123 10.79 -14.64 4.23
C TYR A 123 12.24 -14.18 4.01
N LEU A 124 12.42 -12.85 3.88
CA LEU A 124 13.69 -12.18 3.55
C LEU A 124 14.27 -12.55 2.18
N ILE A 125 13.46 -13.06 1.25
CA ILE A 125 13.82 -13.30 -0.14
C ILE A 125 12.93 -12.42 -1.03
N PRO A 126 13.34 -11.16 -1.34
CA PRO A 126 12.50 -10.19 -2.05
C PRO A 126 11.88 -10.70 -3.35
N THR A 127 12.63 -11.47 -4.14
CA THR A 127 12.14 -12.04 -5.40
C THR A 127 10.93 -12.97 -5.25
N SER A 128 10.63 -13.44 -4.04
CA SER A 128 9.43 -14.26 -3.77
C SER A 128 8.16 -13.45 -3.49
N TYR A 129 8.25 -12.13 -3.28
CA TYR A 129 7.10 -11.28 -2.94
C TYR A 129 7.10 -9.89 -3.61
N THR A 130 8.09 -9.57 -4.46
CA THR A 130 8.15 -8.31 -5.22
C THR A 130 8.25 -8.53 -6.73
N ASP A 131 7.65 -9.59 -7.27
CA ASP A 131 7.68 -9.88 -8.72
C ASP A 131 6.77 -8.90 -9.49
N PRO A 132 7.34 -8.03 -10.36
CA PRO A 132 6.55 -7.08 -11.14
C PRO A 132 5.69 -7.76 -12.23
N TYR A 133 5.97 -9.02 -12.56
CA TYR A 133 5.24 -9.80 -13.57
C TYR A 133 4.24 -10.78 -12.96
N SER A 134 4.04 -10.72 -11.64
CA SER A 134 3.03 -11.51 -10.92
C SER A 134 1.63 -11.34 -11.54
N GLN A 135 0.78 -12.35 -11.39
CA GLN A 135 -0.53 -12.43 -12.04
C GLN A 135 -1.64 -12.79 -11.06
N GLY A 136 -2.88 -12.46 -11.40
CA GLY A 136 -4.04 -12.83 -10.58
C GLY A 136 -3.97 -12.22 -9.17
N PRO A 137 -4.35 -12.95 -8.11
CA PRO A 137 -4.35 -12.39 -6.76
C PRO A 137 -2.97 -11.95 -6.25
N THR A 138 -1.87 -12.60 -6.66
CA THR A 138 -0.52 -12.23 -6.18
C THR A 138 -0.11 -10.85 -6.68
N TYR A 139 -0.45 -10.52 -7.94
CA TYR A 139 -0.29 -9.17 -8.51
C TYR A 139 -0.92 -8.07 -7.64
N ALA A 140 -2.08 -8.36 -7.05
CA ALA A 140 -2.83 -7.40 -6.27
C ALA A 140 -2.37 -7.30 -4.81
N TYR A 141 -1.99 -8.41 -4.17
CA TYR A 141 -1.92 -8.49 -2.71
C TYR A 141 -0.58 -9.00 -2.13
N LEU A 142 0.30 -9.60 -2.94
CA LEU A 142 1.61 -10.03 -2.46
C LEU A 142 2.61 -8.89 -2.63
N SER A 143 3.32 -8.54 -1.55
CA SER A 143 4.19 -7.36 -1.49
C SER A 143 5.26 -7.46 -0.41
N GLU A 144 6.18 -6.49 -0.38
CA GLU A 144 7.09 -6.31 0.75
C GLU A 144 6.33 -5.98 2.05
N GLY A 145 5.31 -5.13 1.97
CA GLY A 145 4.56 -4.63 3.11
C GLY A 145 3.87 -5.71 3.94
N VAL A 146 3.38 -6.79 3.32
CA VAL A 146 2.79 -7.94 4.03
C VAL A 146 3.82 -8.76 4.80
N THR A 147 5.12 -8.58 4.55
CA THR A 147 6.19 -9.30 5.27
C THR A 147 6.64 -8.57 6.53
N ILE A 148 6.46 -7.24 6.59
CA ILE A 148 7.01 -6.37 7.63
C ILE A 148 6.58 -6.78 9.05
N PRO A 149 5.31 -7.13 9.34
CA PRO A 149 4.91 -7.53 10.68
C PRO A 149 5.65 -8.75 11.24
N LEU A 150 6.20 -9.64 10.40
CA LEU A 150 6.97 -10.82 10.84
C LEU A 150 8.26 -10.47 11.58
N LYS A 151 8.73 -9.21 11.49
CA LYS A 151 9.76 -8.65 12.38
C LYS A 151 9.34 -8.67 13.86
N HIS A 152 8.04 -8.75 14.15
CA HIS A 152 7.49 -8.69 15.51
C HIS A 152 6.59 -9.88 15.87
N VAL A 153 5.88 -10.47 14.92
CA VAL A 153 4.88 -11.53 15.18
C VAL A 153 5.27 -12.90 14.63
N GLY A 154 4.56 -13.95 15.05
CA GLY A 154 4.82 -15.32 14.65
C GLY A 154 3.68 -16.00 13.89
N GLU A 155 3.75 -17.32 13.79
CA GLU A 155 2.70 -18.14 13.20
C GLU A 155 1.37 -17.96 13.96
N ASN A 156 0.27 -18.01 13.23
CA ASN A 156 -1.09 -17.70 13.66
C ASN A 156 -1.36 -16.24 14.07
N ALA A 157 -0.38 -15.35 13.97
CA ALA A 157 -0.60 -13.93 14.26
C ALA A 157 -1.64 -13.30 13.34
N ILE A 158 -2.37 -12.33 13.89
CA ILE A 158 -3.39 -11.55 13.18
C ILE A 158 -3.02 -10.07 13.30
N VAL A 159 -2.94 -9.39 12.17
CA VAL A 159 -2.59 -7.97 12.09
C VAL A 159 -3.57 -7.21 11.20
N ASN A 160 -3.69 -5.92 11.45
CA ASN A 160 -4.22 -4.96 10.47
C ASN A 160 -3.04 -4.11 9.98
N ILE A 161 -2.91 -3.95 8.67
CA ILE A 161 -1.80 -3.18 8.10
C ILE A 161 -2.27 -2.22 7.01
N LEU A 162 -1.72 -1.01 7.02
CA LEU A 162 -1.84 -0.05 5.93
C LEU A 162 -0.54 -0.02 5.15
N VAL A 163 -0.58 -0.44 3.88
CA VAL A 163 0.60 -0.62 3.03
C VAL A 163 0.63 0.48 1.97
N PRO A 164 1.61 1.41 2.00
CA PRO A 164 1.79 2.42 0.96
C PRO A 164 2.24 1.78 -0.35
N PHE A 165 2.03 2.46 -1.48
CA PHE A 165 2.37 1.91 -2.79
C PHE A 165 3.84 1.55 -2.95
N LYS A 166 4.74 2.26 -2.25
CA LYS A 166 6.18 2.00 -2.29
C LYS A 166 6.58 0.63 -1.71
N ALA A 167 5.86 0.17 -0.68
CA ALA A 167 6.04 -1.17 -0.09
C ALA A 167 4.95 -2.14 -0.59
N GLY A 168 4.17 -1.72 -1.59
CA GLY A 168 2.98 -2.40 -2.06
C GLY A 168 3.26 -3.47 -3.11
N SER A 169 2.19 -4.13 -3.54
CA SER A 169 2.24 -5.11 -4.62
C SER A 169 2.56 -4.45 -5.97
N ALA A 170 2.75 -5.28 -7.00
CA ALA A 170 2.90 -4.79 -8.38
C ALA A 170 1.70 -3.92 -8.81
N TYR A 171 0.47 -4.30 -8.42
CA TYR A 171 -0.72 -3.48 -8.61
C TYR A 171 -0.59 -2.12 -7.91
N GLN A 172 -0.34 -2.11 -6.60
CA GLN A 172 -0.24 -0.86 -5.82
C GLN A 172 0.81 0.09 -6.40
N SER A 173 1.96 -0.45 -6.78
CA SER A 173 3.04 0.31 -7.42
C SER A 173 2.60 0.95 -8.73
N SER A 174 1.86 0.20 -9.56
CA SER A 174 1.37 0.69 -10.86
C SER A 174 0.21 1.70 -10.75
N ALA A 175 -0.67 1.49 -9.78
CA ALA A 175 -1.86 2.31 -9.55
C ALA A 175 -1.60 3.48 -8.58
N PHE A 176 -0.42 3.52 -7.95
CA PHE A 176 -0.08 4.45 -6.86
C PHE A 176 -1.11 4.42 -5.72
N SER A 177 -1.48 3.20 -5.34
CA SER A 177 -2.60 2.93 -4.44
C SER A 177 -2.16 2.35 -3.09
N THR A 178 -2.80 2.81 -2.03
CA THR A 178 -2.61 2.33 -0.65
C THR A 178 -3.67 1.30 -0.30
N LEU A 179 -3.25 0.14 0.18
CA LEU A 179 -4.16 -0.93 0.62
C LEU A 179 -4.15 -1.06 2.14
N PHE A 180 -5.34 -1.13 2.74
CA PHE A 180 -5.56 -1.45 4.13
C PHE A 180 -6.06 -2.90 4.26
N TYR A 181 -5.20 -3.77 4.78
CA TYR A 181 -5.52 -5.17 5.03
C TYR A 181 -6.13 -5.29 6.43
N LYS A 182 -7.36 -5.80 6.51
CA LYS A 182 -8.03 -6.13 7.76
C LYS A 182 -7.91 -7.62 8.04
N ARG A 183 -7.45 -7.93 9.25
CA ARG A 183 -7.24 -9.31 9.74
C ARG A 183 -6.41 -10.14 8.76
N LEU A 184 -5.22 -9.66 8.43
CA LEU A 184 -4.20 -10.47 7.78
C LEU A 184 -3.67 -11.48 8.80
N LYS A 185 -3.78 -12.77 8.49
CA LYS A 185 -3.35 -13.88 9.34
C LYS A 185 -2.19 -14.62 8.68
N TYR A 186 -1.06 -14.73 9.38
CA TYR A 186 0.02 -15.65 9.00
C TYR A 186 -0.36 -17.06 9.44
N THR A 187 -0.79 -17.92 8.53
CA THR A 187 -1.41 -19.20 8.87
C THR A 187 -0.38 -20.27 9.23
N THR A 188 0.73 -20.32 8.48
CA THR A 188 1.74 -21.37 8.61
C THR A 188 3.12 -20.76 8.35
N ILE A 189 4.10 -21.13 9.15
CA ILE A 189 5.51 -20.78 8.95
C ILE A 189 6.32 -22.08 8.96
N ILE A 190 7.04 -22.37 7.88
CA ILE A 190 7.93 -23.52 7.80
C ILE A 190 9.35 -22.98 7.72
N ASN A 191 10.10 -23.11 8.82
CA ASN A 191 11.48 -22.66 8.86
C ASN A 191 12.35 -23.63 8.05
N ALA A 192 13.33 -23.10 7.33
CA ALA A 192 14.35 -23.93 6.70
C ALA A 192 15.17 -24.64 7.79
N GLU A 193 15.52 -25.91 7.53
CA GLU A 193 16.47 -26.68 8.35
C GLU A 193 17.89 -26.13 8.25
#